data_AF-A0A7K1J8V5-F1
#
_entry.id   AF-A0A7K1J8V5-F1
#
_cell.length_a   1.000
_cell.length_b   1.000
_cell.length_c   1.000
_cell.angle_alpha   90.00
_cell.angle_beta   90.00
_cell.angle_gamma   90.00
#
_symmetry.space_group_name_H-M   'P 1'
#
loop_
_entity.id
_entity.type
_entity.pdbx_description
1 polymer ?
#
loop_
_entity_poly.entity_id
_entity_poly.type
_entity_poly.pdbx_seq_one_letter_code
_entity_poly.pdbx_strand_id
1 'polypeptide(L)'
;MNTEHIDVDLARYSDWAFFSSWSVLCLAFVLLAVELASSRGRKVENRELVGAGVGANSATPGVIVDAPARTVDERIGRVGLSLVYLGIAMLFVCIVLRGMATMRVPWGNMYEFINLTSFCGLVAAAIVLRKPQFRALWVFVLVPELILLAVSVKYLYTNAAPVMPALQSYWLPIHVSVVSLGSGVFLVGGVASILFLLKMSPLAEQDSGFGRMIQRLPDAQTLDRIAYRTTIFAFPIFGFGVIFGAIWAEEAWGRYWGWDPKETVSFVAWVVYAAYLHARSTAGWRDKKAAWINVVGFVAMVFNLFFINLVTVGLHSYAGVG
;
A
#
# COMPACT_ATOMS: atom_id res chain seq x y z
N MET A 1 6.44 29.84 -7.53
CA MET A 1 6.60 29.37 -6.13
C MET A 1 7.81 28.44 -6.03
N ASN A 2 9.00 28.96 -6.30
CA ASN A 2 10.26 28.22 -6.17
C ASN A 2 11.25 29.24 -5.60
N THR A 3 11.73 29.01 -4.37
CA THR A 3 12.84 29.79 -3.82
C THR A 3 14.14 29.11 -4.24
N GLU A 4 15.13 29.87 -4.69
CA GLU A 4 16.49 29.32 -4.87
C GLU A 4 17.14 28.95 -3.52
N HIS A 5 16.57 29.48 -2.43
CA HIS A 5 16.97 29.12 -1.07
C HIS A 5 16.32 27.81 -0.66
N ILE A 6 17.16 26.84 -0.29
CA ILE A 6 16.80 25.51 0.17
C ILE A 6 17.30 25.38 1.60
N ASP A 7 16.41 25.07 2.54
CA ASP A 7 16.77 24.83 3.92
C ASP A 7 17.40 23.43 4.04
N VAL A 8 18.73 23.40 4.12
CA VAL A 8 19.54 22.19 4.16
C VAL A 8 19.32 21.40 5.45
N ASP A 9 19.02 22.07 6.56
CA ASP A 9 18.77 21.42 7.84
C ASP A 9 17.43 20.68 7.81
N LEU A 10 16.37 21.32 7.30
CA LEU A 10 15.08 20.66 7.08
C LEU A 10 15.17 19.50 6.08
N ALA A 11 15.96 19.65 5.00
CA ALA A 11 16.20 18.58 4.05
C ALA A 11 16.90 17.38 4.72
N ARG A 12 17.90 17.64 5.58
CA ARG A 12 18.59 16.61 6.34
C ARG A 12 17.67 15.90 7.34
N TYR A 13 16.82 16.66 8.06
CA TYR A 13 15.83 16.06 8.96
C TYR A 13 14.79 15.24 8.21
N SER A 14 14.40 15.64 7.00
CA SER A 14 13.55 14.85 6.11
C SER A 14 14.18 13.49 5.81
N ASP A 15 15.46 13.46 5.48
CA ASP A 15 16.17 12.22 5.18
C ASP A 15 16.31 11.33 6.43
N TRP A 16 16.57 11.91 7.60
CA TRP A 16 16.57 11.16 8.86
C TRP A 16 15.20 10.57 9.20
N ALA A 17 14.13 11.33 8.96
CA ALA A 17 12.76 10.85 9.13
C ALA A 17 12.45 9.69 8.16
N PHE A 18 12.94 9.77 6.92
CA PHE A 18 12.84 8.69 5.94
C PHE A 18 13.54 7.42 6.43
N PHE A 19 14.83 7.50 6.78
CA PHE A 19 15.60 6.34 7.23
C PHE A 19 15.02 5.73 8.51
N SER A 20 14.52 6.58 9.42
CA SER A 20 13.84 6.15 10.64
C SER A 20 12.55 5.41 10.31
N SER A 21 11.72 5.96 9.42
CA SER A 21 10.49 5.31 8.94
C SER A 21 10.78 3.93 8.35
N TRP A 22 11.72 3.85 7.41
CA TRP A 22 12.07 2.59 6.74
C TRP A 22 12.59 1.55 7.75
N SER A 23 13.48 1.94 8.66
CA SER A 23 14.01 1.04 9.69
C SER A 23 12.94 0.53 10.64
N VAL A 24 12.03 1.42 11.07
CA VAL A 24 10.89 1.08 11.93
C VAL A 24 9.92 0.13 11.21
N LEU A 25 9.64 0.37 9.92
CA LEU A 25 8.79 -0.51 9.10
C LEU A 25 9.44 -1.88 8.86
N CYS A 26 10.76 -1.96 8.68
CA CYS A 26 11.50 -3.22 8.62
C CYS A 26 11.37 -4.01 9.94
N LEU A 27 11.55 -3.35 11.08
CA LEU A 27 11.35 -3.98 12.39
C LEU A 27 9.90 -4.45 12.57
N ALA A 28 8.93 -3.60 12.19
CA ALA A 28 7.52 -3.95 12.22
C ALA A 28 7.22 -5.19 11.38
N PHE A 29 7.78 -5.27 10.17
CA PHE A 29 7.65 -6.43 9.28
C PHE A 29 8.20 -7.70 9.95
N VAL A 30 9.39 -7.64 10.56
CA VAL A 30 9.97 -8.80 11.26
C VAL A 30 9.07 -9.26 12.40
N LEU A 31 8.59 -8.35 13.26
CA LEU A 31 7.72 -8.72 14.39
C LEU A 31 6.39 -9.34 13.92
N LEU A 32 5.77 -8.78 12.87
CA LEU A 32 4.54 -9.30 12.30
C LEU A 32 4.75 -10.65 11.60
N ALA A 33 5.90 -10.84 10.94
CA ALA A 33 6.28 -12.11 10.34
C ALA A 33 6.53 -13.18 11.43
N VAL A 34 7.14 -12.79 12.55
CA VAL A 34 7.30 -13.66 13.73
C VAL A 34 5.94 -14.06 14.29
N GLU A 35 5.00 -13.13 14.52
CA GLU A 35 3.63 -13.47 14.95
C GLU A 35 2.92 -14.42 13.96
N LEU A 36 3.06 -14.16 12.66
CA LEU A 36 2.48 -15.01 11.62
C LEU A 36 3.09 -16.41 11.63
N ALA A 37 4.38 -16.56 11.96
CA ALA A 37 5.06 -17.84 12.04
C ALA A 37 4.75 -18.58 13.36
N SER A 38 4.78 -17.86 14.48
CA SER A 38 4.73 -18.37 15.85
C SER A 38 3.33 -18.71 16.35
N SER A 39 2.27 -18.14 15.74
CA SER A 39 0.87 -18.45 16.04
C SER A 39 0.55 -19.94 15.79
N ARG A 40 0.95 -20.80 16.75
CA ARG A 40 0.62 -22.23 16.79
C ARG A 40 -0.89 -22.36 16.69
N GLY A 41 -1.32 -23.30 15.85
CA GLY A 41 -2.69 -23.42 15.38
C GLY A 41 -3.72 -23.25 16.49
N ARG A 42 -4.38 -22.08 16.52
CA ARG A 42 -5.62 -21.88 17.25
C ARG A 42 -6.77 -22.46 16.41
N LYS A 43 -6.68 -23.74 16.09
CA LYS A 43 -7.79 -24.53 15.56
C LYS A 43 -8.05 -25.64 16.59
N VAL A 44 -9.25 -25.57 17.18
CA VAL A 44 -9.90 -26.59 18.01
C VAL A 44 -9.54 -26.62 19.52
N GLU A 45 -9.69 -25.48 20.20
CA GLU A 45 -10.04 -25.51 21.63
C GLU A 45 -10.76 -24.20 21.98
N ASN A 46 -11.97 -24.28 22.54
CA ASN A 46 -13.06 -23.28 22.63
C ASN A 46 -14.03 -23.32 21.44
N ARG A 47 -15.22 -23.91 21.55
CA ARG A 47 -16.14 -23.86 22.70
C ARG A 47 -16.80 -25.23 22.91
N GLU A 48 -16.39 -25.95 23.93
CA GLU A 48 -17.40 -26.63 24.72
C GLU A 48 -18.20 -25.51 25.37
N LEU A 49 -19.44 -25.32 24.92
CA LEU A 49 -20.40 -24.46 25.58
C LEU A 49 -20.68 -25.12 26.93
N VAL A 50 -19.91 -24.77 27.96
CA VAL A 50 -20.34 -25.03 29.33
C VAL A 50 -21.61 -24.23 29.51
N GLY A 51 -22.74 -24.92 29.45
CA GLY A 51 -24.05 -24.35 29.72
C GLY A 51 -24.00 -23.72 31.10
N ALA A 52 -23.97 -22.38 31.14
CA ALA A 52 -24.19 -21.64 32.38
C ALA A 52 -25.67 -21.76 32.73
N GLY A 53 -26.08 -22.93 33.23
CA GLY A 53 -27.27 -23.06 34.04
C GLY A 53 -27.01 -22.29 35.33
N VAL A 54 -27.45 -21.04 35.39
CA VAL A 54 -27.47 -20.25 36.63
C VAL A 54 -28.53 -20.89 37.53
N GLY A 55 -28.09 -21.77 38.42
CA GLY A 55 -28.89 -22.17 39.57
C GLY A 55 -29.15 -20.94 40.42
N ALA A 56 -30.42 -20.62 40.66
CA ALA A 56 -30.89 -19.38 41.28
C ALA A 56 -30.55 -19.21 42.78
N ASN A 57 -29.44 -19.77 43.29
CA ASN A 57 -29.07 -19.77 44.71
C ASN A 57 -27.55 -19.72 45.00
N SER A 58 -26.75 -18.92 44.28
CA SER A 58 -25.32 -18.76 44.64
C SER A 58 -25.10 -17.63 45.65
N ALA A 59 -25.01 -17.97 46.94
CA ALA A 59 -24.60 -17.06 48.02
C ALA A 59 -23.07 -16.84 48.10
N THR A 60 -22.34 -17.07 47.01
CA THR A 60 -20.88 -16.88 46.92
C THR A 60 -20.55 -15.63 46.10
N PRO A 61 -19.58 -14.79 46.52
CA PRO A 61 -19.11 -13.66 45.71
C PRO A 61 -18.72 -14.15 44.32
N GLY A 62 -19.23 -13.48 43.28
CA GLY A 62 -18.94 -13.83 41.89
C GLY A 62 -17.43 -13.83 41.66
N VAL A 63 -16.90 -14.97 41.22
CA VAL A 63 -15.49 -15.09 40.83
C VAL A 63 -15.27 -14.14 39.65
N ILE A 64 -14.47 -13.09 39.85
CA ILE A 64 -13.94 -12.29 38.75
C ILE A 64 -13.00 -13.21 38.01
N VAL A 65 -13.46 -13.78 36.90
CA VAL A 65 -12.59 -14.52 36.00
C VAL A 65 -11.63 -13.48 35.42
N ASP A 66 -10.39 -13.48 35.89
CA ASP A 66 -9.35 -12.62 35.36
C ASP A 66 -9.33 -12.76 33.84
N ALA A 67 -9.38 -11.61 33.14
CA ALA A 67 -9.34 -11.62 31.68
C ALA A 67 -8.08 -12.40 31.25
N PRO A 68 -8.20 -13.38 30.33
CA PRO A 68 -7.08 -14.23 29.97
C PRO A 68 -5.89 -13.38 29.55
N ALA A 69 -4.75 -13.58 30.21
CA ALA A 69 -3.53 -12.83 29.94
C ALA A 69 -3.11 -13.04 28.47
N ARG A 70 -2.84 -11.94 27.76
CA ARG A 70 -2.45 -12.00 26.34
C ARG A 70 -1.15 -12.78 26.17
N THR A 71 -1.13 -13.68 25.19
CA THR A 71 0.05 -14.48 24.84
C THR A 71 1.19 -13.60 24.34
N VAL A 72 2.42 -14.10 24.44
CA VAL A 72 3.62 -13.39 23.97
C VAL A 72 3.52 -13.06 22.48
N ASP A 73 3.01 -13.99 21.67
CA ASP A 73 2.80 -13.80 20.23
C ASP A 73 1.85 -12.62 19.93
N GLU A 74 0.75 -12.51 20.68
CA GLU A 74 -0.21 -11.42 20.49
C GLU A 74 0.39 -10.06 20.89
N ARG A 75 1.28 -10.04 21.90
CA ARG A 75 2.02 -8.83 22.28
C ARG A 75 3.00 -8.42 21.19
N ILE A 76 3.78 -9.36 20.65
CA ILE A 76 4.72 -9.14 19.54
C ILE A 76 3.97 -8.54 18.34
N GLY A 77 2.83 -9.12 17.97
CA GLY A 77 1.99 -8.62 16.89
C GLY A 77 1.46 -7.20 17.06
N ARG A 78 1.01 -6.88 18.28
CA ARG A 78 0.54 -5.54 18.63
C ARG A 78 1.68 -4.52 18.59
N VAL A 79 2.86 -4.88 19.09
CA VAL A 79 4.06 -4.03 19.00
C VAL A 79 4.43 -3.81 17.53
N GLY A 80 4.45 -4.87 16.72
CA GLY A 80 4.67 -4.78 15.28
C GLY A 80 3.69 -3.81 14.61
N LEU A 81 2.39 -3.93 14.90
CA LEU A 81 1.38 -3.02 14.37
C LEU A 81 1.58 -1.57 14.85
N SER A 82 1.92 -1.34 16.12
CA SER A 82 2.25 -0.01 16.63
C SER A 82 3.45 0.61 15.91
N LEU A 83 4.47 -0.20 15.61
CA LEU A 83 5.62 0.24 14.81
C LEU A 83 5.23 0.56 13.37
N VAL A 84 4.28 -0.16 12.76
CA VAL A 84 3.73 0.24 11.44
C VAL A 84 3.17 1.66 11.49
N TYR A 85 2.32 1.97 12.46
CA TYR A 85 1.75 3.32 12.61
C TYR A 85 2.82 4.38 12.88
N LEU A 86 3.83 4.06 13.69
CA LEU A 86 4.97 4.93 13.91
C LEU A 86 5.74 5.19 12.61
N GLY A 87 6.00 4.15 11.82
CA GLY A 87 6.64 4.23 10.52
C GLY A 87 5.86 5.13 9.55
N ILE A 88 4.53 4.98 9.50
CA ILE A 88 3.64 5.86 8.70
C ILE A 88 3.76 7.32 9.15
N ALA A 89 3.74 7.57 10.46
CA ALA A 89 3.87 8.93 10.99
C ALA A 89 5.24 9.55 10.65
N MET A 90 6.33 8.77 10.74
CA MET A 90 7.66 9.21 10.35
C MET A 90 7.77 9.48 8.84
N LEU A 91 7.11 8.68 8.00
CA LEU A 91 7.07 8.90 6.55
C LEU A 91 6.30 10.20 6.22
N PHE A 92 5.21 10.47 6.94
CA PHE A 92 4.50 11.74 6.83
C PHE A 92 5.40 12.93 7.21
N VAL A 93 6.13 12.82 8.32
CA VAL A 93 7.10 13.85 8.75
C VAL A 93 8.18 14.06 7.69
N CYS A 94 8.71 12.99 7.08
CA CYS A 94 9.64 13.09 5.96
C CYS A 94 9.06 13.95 4.83
N ILE A 95 7.83 13.66 4.37
CA ILE A 95 7.18 14.40 3.28
C ILE A 95 6.98 15.88 3.66
N VAL A 96 6.50 16.16 4.87
CA VAL A 96 6.26 17.54 5.34
C VAL A 96 7.57 18.33 5.43
N LEU A 97 8.60 17.77 6.06
CA LEU A 97 9.92 18.39 6.15
C LEU A 97 10.52 18.65 4.77
N ARG A 98 10.32 17.72 3.82
CA ARG A 98 10.78 17.87 2.44
C ARG A 98 10.10 19.05 1.73
N GLY A 99 8.80 19.20 1.92
CA GLY A 99 8.03 20.30 1.37
C GLY A 99 8.42 21.65 1.98
N MET A 100 8.62 21.70 3.30
CA MET A 100 9.09 22.90 3.99
C MET A 100 10.50 23.29 3.57
N ALA A 101 11.41 22.33 3.39
CA ALA A 101 12.79 22.59 2.97
C ALA A 101 12.90 23.29 1.61
N THR A 102 11.93 23.04 0.72
CA THR A 102 11.91 23.58 -0.65
C THR A 102 10.83 24.64 -0.87
N MET A 103 10.05 24.96 0.18
CA MET A 103 8.88 25.85 0.12
C MET A 103 7.91 25.54 -1.03
N ARG A 104 7.83 24.27 -1.41
CA ARG A 104 6.94 23.76 -2.47
C ARG A 104 6.35 22.42 -2.08
N VAL A 105 5.35 22.00 -2.85
CA VAL A 105 4.82 20.65 -2.76
C VAL A 105 5.90 19.65 -3.23
N PRO A 106 6.30 18.66 -2.41
CA PRO A 106 7.45 17.81 -2.67
C PRO A 106 7.07 16.61 -3.55
N TRP A 107 6.56 16.85 -4.78
CA TRP A 107 6.14 15.84 -5.76
C TRP A 107 6.88 15.97 -7.11
N GLY A 108 8.07 16.56 -7.10
CA GLY A 108 8.80 17.01 -8.29
C GLY A 108 9.77 16.01 -8.90
N ASN A 109 10.02 14.88 -8.24
CA ASN A 109 10.93 13.83 -8.70
C ASN A 109 10.43 12.43 -8.30
N MET A 110 11.11 11.38 -8.78
CA MET A 110 10.68 10.00 -8.53
C MET A 110 10.80 9.55 -7.07
N TYR A 111 11.81 10.02 -6.33
CA TYR A 111 11.92 9.76 -4.88
C TYR A 111 10.71 10.32 -4.12
N GLU A 112 10.39 11.58 -4.39
CA GLU A 112 9.22 12.28 -3.86
C GLU A 112 7.90 11.59 -4.22
N PHE A 113 7.77 11.13 -5.47
CA PHE A 113 6.60 10.40 -5.96
C PHE A 113 6.40 9.05 -5.26
N ILE A 114 7.46 8.24 -5.13
CA ILE A 114 7.37 6.92 -4.50
C ILE A 114 7.05 7.08 -3.01
N ASN A 115 7.66 8.04 -2.32
CA ASN A 115 7.39 8.29 -0.91
C ASN A 115 5.93 8.67 -0.67
N LEU A 116 5.35 9.52 -1.53
CA LEU A 116 3.93 9.86 -1.47
C LEU A 116 3.03 8.64 -1.77
N THR A 117 3.35 7.88 -2.81
CA THR A 117 2.58 6.69 -3.20
C THR A 117 2.58 5.63 -2.09
N SER A 118 3.75 5.36 -1.49
CA SER A 118 3.89 4.46 -0.35
C SER A 118 3.17 4.98 0.90
N PHE A 119 3.21 6.29 1.16
CA PHE A 119 2.42 6.87 2.25
C PHE A 119 0.92 6.64 2.02
N CYS A 120 0.40 6.90 0.82
CA CYS A 120 -0.99 6.64 0.48
C CYS A 120 -1.35 5.14 0.59
N GLY A 121 -0.47 4.24 0.15
CA GLY A 121 -0.65 2.79 0.23
C GLY A 121 -0.71 2.28 1.66
N LEU A 122 0.23 2.72 2.52
CA LEU A 122 0.24 2.39 3.94
C LEU A 122 -0.97 2.95 4.69
N VAL A 123 -1.42 4.17 4.37
CA VAL A 123 -2.64 4.76 4.95
C VAL A 123 -3.89 3.99 4.48
N ALA A 124 -3.98 3.63 3.20
CA ALA A 124 -5.06 2.81 2.68
C ALA A 124 -5.09 1.43 3.38
N ALA A 125 -3.93 0.81 3.55
CA ALA A 125 -3.78 -0.43 4.30
C ALA A 125 -4.21 -0.26 5.76
N ALA A 126 -3.83 0.84 6.43
CA ALA A 126 -4.26 1.13 7.79
C ALA A 126 -5.78 1.25 7.93
N ILE A 127 -6.45 1.84 6.95
CA ILE A 127 -7.92 1.97 6.92
C ILE A 127 -8.58 0.61 6.69
N VAL A 128 -8.10 -0.15 5.69
CA VAL A 128 -8.67 -1.43 5.27
C VAL A 128 -8.43 -2.53 6.31
N LEU A 129 -7.23 -2.57 6.88
CA LEU A 129 -6.75 -3.60 7.82
C LEU A 129 -6.95 -3.22 9.29
N ARG A 130 -7.75 -2.18 9.58
CA ARG A 130 -8.01 -1.69 10.95
C ARG A 130 -8.56 -2.73 11.92
N LYS A 131 -9.18 -3.81 11.41
CA LYS A 131 -9.74 -4.87 12.26
C LYS A 131 -8.62 -5.83 12.68
N PRO A 132 -8.53 -6.25 13.96
CA PRO A 132 -7.47 -7.14 14.45
C PRO A 132 -7.35 -8.46 13.67
N GLN A 133 -8.47 -8.99 13.16
CA GLN A 133 -8.51 -10.20 12.34
C GLN A 133 -7.72 -10.10 11.02
N PHE A 134 -7.39 -8.89 10.56
CA PHE A 134 -6.64 -8.65 9.33
C PHE A 134 -5.16 -8.36 9.57
N ARG A 135 -4.69 -8.45 10.83
CA ARG A 135 -3.31 -8.10 11.17
C ARG A 135 -2.27 -8.88 10.36
N ALA A 136 -2.52 -10.18 10.11
CA ALA A 136 -1.63 -11.03 9.32
C ALA A 136 -1.38 -10.50 7.89
N LEU A 137 -2.31 -9.71 7.33
CA LEU A 137 -2.18 -9.15 5.98
C LEU A 137 -1.12 -8.05 5.90
N TRP A 138 -0.75 -7.41 7.02
CA TRP A 138 0.29 -6.39 7.03
C TRP A 138 1.64 -6.92 6.55
N VAL A 139 2.00 -8.17 6.88
CA VAL A 139 3.24 -8.78 6.41
C VAL A 139 3.32 -8.73 4.89
N PHE A 140 2.22 -9.03 4.20
CA PHE A 140 2.17 -9.09 2.74
C PHE A 140 2.06 -7.72 2.07
N VAL A 141 1.45 -6.74 2.73
CA VAL A 141 1.43 -5.35 2.24
C VAL A 141 2.80 -4.68 2.42
N LEU A 142 3.48 -4.96 3.54
CA LEU A 142 4.79 -4.39 3.83
C LEU A 142 5.88 -4.88 2.87
N VAL A 143 5.76 -6.08 2.28
CA VAL A 143 6.75 -6.58 1.31
C VAL A 143 6.93 -5.62 0.12
N PRO A 144 5.90 -5.33 -0.72
CA PRO A 144 6.06 -4.40 -1.81
C PRO A 144 6.36 -2.98 -1.32
N GLU A 145 5.78 -2.51 -0.20
CA GLU A 145 6.06 -1.16 0.33
C GLU A 145 7.53 -0.97 0.73
N LEU A 146 8.12 -1.93 1.45
CA LEU A 146 9.54 -1.88 1.84
C LEU A 146 10.46 -1.95 0.63
N ILE A 147 10.09 -2.71 -0.40
CA ILE A 147 10.81 -2.76 -1.68
C ILE A 147 10.74 -1.40 -2.38
N LEU A 148 9.56 -0.79 -2.48
CA LEU A 148 9.37 0.53 -3.09
C LEU A 148 10.20 1.59 -2.36
N LEU A 149 10.12 1.65 -1.03
CA LEU A 149 10.91 2.59 -0.22
C LEU A 149 12.42 2.32 -0.34
N ALA A 150 12.86 1.06 -0.37
CA ALA A 150 14.26 0.72 -0.57
C ALA A 150 14.78 1.15 -1.95
N VAL A 151 13.97 0.96 -3.01
CA VAL A 151 14.31 1.43 -4.36
C VAL A 151 14.33 2.96 -4.42
N SER A 152 13.37 3.61 -3.75
CA SER A 152 13.28 5.08 -3.64
C SER A 152 14.60 5.68 -3.16
N VAL A 153 15.14 5.18 -2.04
CA VAL A 153 16.38 5.72 -1.46
C VAL A 153 17.65 5.25 -2.18
N LYS A 154 17.67 3.99 -2.65
CA LYS A 154 18.90 3.41 -3.22
C LYS A 154 19.19 3.91 -4.64
N TYR A 155 18.16 4.06 -5.46
CA TYR A 155 18.32 4.30 -6.89
C TYR A 155 17.73 5.63 -7.36
N LEU A 156 16.80 6.21 -6.61
CA LEU A 156 16.04 7.39 -7.05
C LEU A 156 16.24 8.61 -6.15
N TYR A 157 17.03 8.48 -5.09
CA TYR A 157 17.30 9.57 -4.17
C TYR A 157 17.88 10.76 -4.92
N THR A 158 17.22 11.90 -4.78
CA THR A 158 17.64 13.17 -5.35
C THR A 158 17.72 14.18 -4.22
N ASN A 159 18.64 15.14 -4.29
CA ASN A 159 18.69 16.22 -3.30
C ASN A 159 17.43 17.09 -3.36
N ALA A 160 17.11 17.75 -2.24
CA ALA A 160 16.04 18.74 -2.22
C ALA A 160 16.43 19.85 -3.20
N ALA A 161 15.60 20.06 -4.22
CA ALA A 161 15.87 20.99 -5.32
C ALA A 161 14.57 21.65 -5.81
N PRO A 162 14.66 22.84 -6.45
CA PRO A 162 13.54 23.46 -7.14
C PRO A 162 13.00 22.53 -8.24
N VAL A 163 11.69 22.57 -8.50
CA VAL A 163 11.11 21.86 -9.66
C VAL A 163 11.65 22.43 -10.97
N MET A 164 11.95 21.55 -11.94
CA MET A 164 12.36 21.97 -13.29
C MET A 164 11.29 22.88 -13.91
N PRO A 165 11.64 23.83 -14.80
CA PRO A 165 10.68 24.79 -15.36
C PRO A 165 9.44 24.15 -15.99
N ALA A 166 9.59 23.02 -16.69
CA ALA A 166 8.47 22.27 -17.30
C ALA A 166 7.47 21.69 -16.27
N LEU A 167 7.87 21.53 -15.01
CA LEU A 167 7.06 21.02 -13.90
C LEU A 167 6.41 22.14 -13.07
N GLN A 168 6.69 23.42 -13.38
CA GLN A 168 6.16 24.56 -12.62
C GLN A 168 4.71 24.90 -13.00
N SER A 169 3.79 24.00 -12.67
CA SER A 169 2.36 24.13 -12.96
C SER A 169 1.51 23.88 -11.71
N TYR A 170 0.35 24.55 -11.65
CA TYR A 170 -0.68 24.29 -10.64
C TYR A 170 -1.28 22.87 -10.73
N TRP A 171 -1.23 22.26 -11.91
CA TRP A 171 -1.77 20.93 -12.13
C TRP A 171 -0.86 19.80 -11.67
N LEU A 172 0.46 20.03 -11.58
CA LEU A 172 1.39 19.01 -11.09
C LEU A 172 0.99 18.51 -9.69
N PRO A 173 0.74 19.40 -8.71
CA PRO A 173 0.24 18.94 -7.43
C PRO A 173 -1.01 18.07 -7.58
N ILE A 174 -2.05 18.60 -8.22
CA ILE A 174 -3.35 17.92 -8.32
C ILE A 174 -3.22 16.54 -8.96
N HIS A 175 -2.55 16.46 -10.11
CA HIS A 175 -2.34 15.22 -10.84
C HIS A 175 -1.56 14.19 -10.02
N VAL A 176 -0.38 14.58 -9.51
CA VAL A 176 0.52 13.64 -8.84
C VAL A 176 -0.08 13.12 -7.53
N SER A 177 -0.78 13.96 -6.77
CA SER A 177 -1.50 13.51 -5.58
C SER A 177 -2.57 12.48 -5.88
N VAL A 178 -3.40 12.75 -6.89
CA VAL A 178 -4.53 11.89 -7.23
C VAL A 178 -4.03 10.55 -7.78
N VAL A 179 -3.00 10.56 -8.64
CA VAL A 179 -2.37 9.33 -9.13
C VAL A 179 -1.68 8.55 -8.01
N SER A 180 -0.97 9.21 -7.10
CA SER A 180 -0.29 8.53 -5.97
C SER A 180 -1.29 7.89 -5.01
N LEU A 181 -2.41 8.57 -4.74
CA LEU A 181 -3.49 8.03 -3.92
C LEU A 181 -4.13 6.80 -4.57
N GLY A 182 -4.48 6.88 -5.86
CA GLY A 182 -5.04 5.76 -6.60
C GLY A 182 -4.08 4.57 -6.66
N SER A 183 -2.81 4.82 -6.94
CA SER A 183 -1.75 3.80 -7.04
C SER A 183 -1.50 3.10 -5.71
N GLY A 184 -1.42 3.85 -4.61
CA GLY A 184 -1.25 3.29 -3.27
C GLY A 184 -2.43 2.40 -2.86
N VAL A 185 -3.67 2.81 -3.14
CA VAL A 185 -4.84 1.97 -2.86
C VAL A 185 -4.88 0.73 -3.76
N PHE A 186 -4.50 0.85 -5.04
CA PHE A 186 -4.41 -0.29 -5.95
C PHE A 186 -3.37 -1.32 -5.50
N LEU A 187 -2.26 -0.90 -4.88
CA LEU A 187 -1.28 -1.81 -4.31
C LEU A 187 -1.92 -2.73 -3.26
N VAL A 188 -2.73 -2.17 -2.34
CA VAL A 188 -3.46 -2.97 -1.34
C VAL A 188 -4.42 -3.95 -2.02
N GLY A 189 -5.12 -3.52 -3.07
CA GLY A 189 -6.02 -4.38 -3.85
C GLY A 189 -5.29 -5.49 -4.61
N GLY A 190 -4.15 -5.18 -5.22
CA GLY A 190 -3.29 -6.12 -5.92
C GLY A 190 -2.74 -7.20 -4.99
N VAL A 191 -2.20 -6.80 -3.83
CA VAL A 191 -1.76 -7.73 -2.78
C VAL A 191 -2.91 -8.64 -2.34
N ALA A 192 -4.10 -8.08 -2.07
CA ALA A 192 -5.26 -8.88 -1.69
C ALA A 192 -5.68 -9.89 -2.78
N SER A 193 -5.61 -9.52 -4.06
CA SER A 193 -5.88 -10.44 -5.17
C SER A 193 -4.81 -11.53 -5.33
N ILE A 194 -3.53 -11.22 -5.12
CA ILE A 194 -2.46 -12.24 -5.09
C ILE A 194 -2.73 -13.25 -3.96
N LEU A 195 -3.04 -12.75 -2.76
CA LEU A 195 -3.34 -13.61 -1.61
C LEU A 195 -4.59 -14.47 -1.82
N PHE A 196 -5.62 -13.93 -2.48
CA PHE A 196 -6.81 -14.68 -2.87
C PHE A 196 -6.48 -15.84 -3.81
N LEU A 197 -5.65 -15.59 -4.84
CA LEU A 197 -5.20 -16.63 -5.76
C LEU A 197 -4.33 -17.69 -5.04
N LEU A 198 -3.46 -17.27 -4.13
CA LEU A 198 -2.67 -18.19 -3.30
C LEU A 198 -3.55 -19.06 -2.40
N LYS A 199 -4.59 -18.48 -1.78
CA LYS A 199 -5.54 -19.21 -0.93
C LYS A 199 -6.34 -20.26 -1.71
N MET A 200 -6.60 -20.01 -3.00
CA MET A 200 -7.31 -20.92 -3.89
C MET A 200 -6.40 -21.82 -4.74
N SER A 201 -5.09 -21.76 -4.52
CA SER A 201 -4.11 -22.60 -5.21
C SER A 201 -3.93 -23.93 -4.47
N PRO A 202 -3.58 -25.02 -5.17
CA PRO A 202 -3.19 -26.29 -4.53
C PRO A 202 -2.06 -26.14 -3.49
N LEU A 203 -1.28 -25.06 -3.57
CA LEU A 203 -0.25 -24.70 -2.58
C LEU A 203 -0.81 -24.53 -1.16
N ALA A 204 -2.09 -24.19 -1.01
CA ALA A 204 -2.76 -24.05 0.28
C ALA A 204 -3.07 -25.41 0.95
N GLU A 205 -3.18 -26.48 0.16
CA GLU A 205 -3.52 -27.84 0.62
C GLU A 205 -2.27 -28.68 0.93
N GLN A 206 -1.09 -28.23 0.50
CA GLN A 206 0.16 -28.90 0.80
C GLN A 206 0.50 -28.85 2.29
N ASP A 207 0.92 -29.97 2.86
CA ASP A 207 1.42 -30.06 4.25
C ASP A 207 2.87 -29.56 4.36
N SER A 208 3.09 -28.33 3.89
CA SER A 208 4.38 -27.62 3.98
C SER A 208 4.25 -26.44 4.95
N GLY A 209 5.39 -25.89 5.39
CA GLY A 209 5.39 -24.64 6.18
C GLY A 209 4.68 -23.48 5.46
N PHE A 210 4.80 -23.43 4.13
CA PHE A 210 4.16 -22.43 3.28
C PHE A 210 2.65 -22.64 3.17
N GLY A 211 2.18 -23.89 3.02
CA GLY A 211 0.75 -24.21 3.02
C GLY A 211 0.09 -23.85 4.36
N ARG A 212 0.74 -24.15 5.48
CA ARG A 212 0.27 -23.74 6.82
C ARG A 212 0.17 -22.21 6.97
N MET A 213 1.11 -21.45 6.41
CA MET A 213 1.06 -19.98 6.39
C MET A 213 -0.14 -19.47 5.56
N ILE A 214 -0.38 -20.05 4.38
CA ILE A 214 -1.54 -19.70 3.54
C ILE A 214 -2.86 -20.02 4.26
N GLN A 215 -2.94 -21.13 4.99
CA GLN A 215 -4.13 -21.50 5.77
C GLN A 215 -4.43 -20.49 6.89
N ARG A 216 -3.42 -19.82 7.44
CA ARG A 216 -3.60 -18.74 8.45
C ARG A 216 -4.17 -17.44 7.89
N LEU A 217 -4.11 -17.23 6.57
CA LEU A 217 -4.71 -16.05 5.94
C LEU A 217 -6.24 -16.04 6.13
N PRO A 218 -6.87 -14.86 6.15
CA PRO A 218 -8.33 -14.73 6.09
C PRO A 218 -8.95 -15.56 4.97
N ASP A 219 -10.25 -15.84 5.11
CA ASP A 219 -11.00 -16.57 4.11
C ASP A 219 -10.92 -15.91 2.72
N ALA A 220 -10.96 -16.73 1.66
CA ALA A 220 -10.84 -16.25 0.28
C ALA A 220 -11.90 -15.18 -0.05
N GLN A 221 -13.14 -15.33 0.43
CA GLN A 221 -14.18 -14.32 0.20
C GLN A 221 -13.85 -12.98 0.84
N THR A 222 -13.09 -12.98 1.94
CA THR A 222 -12.67 -11.76 2.61
C THR A 222 -11.55 -11.06 1.86
N LEU A 223 -10.57 -11.81 1.34
CA LEU A 223 -9.51 -11.28 0.48
C LEU A 223 -10.09 -10.70 -0.81
N ASP A 224 -11.06 -11.41 -1.41
CA ASP A 224 -11.79 -10.94 -2.58
C ASP A 224 -12.53 -9.62 -2.32
N ARG A 225 -13.25 -9.54 -1.18
CA ARG A 225 -13.97 -8.33 -0.77
C ARG A 225 -13.04 -7.15 -0.51
N ILE A 226 -11.87 -7.40 0.09
CA ILE A 226 -10.86 -6.37 0.28
C ILE A 226 -10.41 -5.84 -1.08
N ALA A 227 -9.98 -6.72 -1.99
CA ALA A 227 -9.56 -6.36 -3.34
C ALA A 227 -10.64 -5.58 -4.10
N TYR A 228 -11.90 -6.01 -4.01
CA TYR A 228 -13.01 -5.31 -4.67
C TYR A 228 -13.21 -3.89 -4.16
N ARG A 229 -13.28 -3.74 -2.83
CA ARG A 229 -13.59 -2.46 -2.20
C ARG A 229 -12.47 -1.45 -2.43
N THR A 230 -11.22 -1.89 -2.36
CA THR A 230 -10.07 -1.03 -2.67
C THR A 230 -10.07 -0.64 -4.14
N THR A 231 -10.31 -1.57 -5.06
CA THR A 231 -10.32 -1.26 -6.50
C THR A 231 -11.50 -0.37 -6.91
N ILE A 232 -12.70 -0.56 -6.36
CA ILE A 232 -13.84 0.35 -6.59
C ILE A 232 -13.48 1.78 -6.18
N PHE A 233 -12.79 1.94 -5.04
CA PHE A 233 -12.41 3.26 -4.54
C PHE A 233 -11.27 3.87 -5.37
N ALA A 234 -10.26 3.08 -5.69
CA ALA A 234 -9.09 3.52 -6.44
C ALA A 234 -9.42 3.87 -7.90
N PHE A 235 -10.33 3.15 -8.55
CA PHE A 235 -10.65 3.33 -9.96
C PHE A 235 -11.07 4.75 -10.37
N PRO A 236 -12.08 5.39 -9.75
CA PRO A 236 -12.46 6.76 -10.11
C PRO A 236 -11.35 7.77 -9.76
N ILE A 237 -10.63 7.55 -8.65
CA ILE A 237 -9.49 8.40 -8.27
C ILE A 237 -8.41 8.34 -9.34
N PHE A 238 -8.01 7.14 -9.75
CA PHE A 238 -7.02 6.96 -10.81
C PHE A 238 -7.52 7.50 -12.16
N GLY A 239 -8.82 7.35 -12.47
CA GLY A 239 -9.44 7.95 -13.64
C GLY A 239 -9.30 9.48 -13.66
N PHE A 240 -9.58 10.16 -12.53
CA PHE A 240 -9.30 11.58 -12.38
C PHE A 240 -7.80 11.88 -12.52
N GLY A 241 -6.94 11.01 -12.01
CA GLY A 241 -5.49 11.09 -12.21
C GLY A 241 -5.11 11.13 -13.70
N VAL A 242 -5.64 10.22 -14.52
CA VAL A 242 -5.41 10.19 -15.98
C VAL A 242 -5.93 11.46 -16.65
N ILE A 243 -7.14 11.93 -16.28
CA ILE A 243 -7.73 13.16 -16.82
C ILE A 243 -6.89 14.40 -16.47
N PHE A 244 -6.53 14.56 -15.20
CA PHE A 244 -5.68 15.66 -14.75
C PHE A 244 -4.28 15.59 -15.36
N GLY A 245 -3.80 14.39 -15.65
CA GLY A 245 -2.54 14.19 -16.38
C GLY A 245 -2.61 14.74 -17.79
N ALA A 246 -3.70 14.47 -18.52
CA ALA A 246 -3.91 15.02 -19.86
C ALA A 246 -4.03 16.56 -19.84
N ILE A 247 -4.72 17.13 -18.85
CA ILE A 247 -4.82 18.60 -18.70
C ILE A 247 -3.44 19.22 -18.41
N TRP A 248 -2.67 18.60 -17.52
CA TRP A 248 -1.31 19.03 -17.23
C TRP A 248 -0.38 18.91 -18.45
N ALA A 249 -0.55 17.86 -19.27
CA ALA A 249 0.24 17.66 -20.47
C ALA A 249 0.04 18.79 -21.51
N GLU A 250 -1.16 19.34 -21.64
CA GLU A 250 -1.42 20.53 -22.47
C GLU A 250 -0.60 21.73 -22.01
N GLU A 251 -0.55 21.99 -20.70
CA GLU A 251 0.20 23.13 -20.17
C GLU A 251 1.72 22.94 -20.26
N ALA A 252 2.21 21.72 -20.06
CA ALA A 252 3.65 21.43 -20.06
C ALA A 252 4.24 21.26 -21.47
N TRP A 253 3.48 20.67 -22.41
CA TRP A 253 3.98 20.26 -23.73
C TRP A 253 3.15 20.80 -24.91
N GLY A 254 2.07 21.54 -24.66
CA GLY A 254 1.19 22.09 -25.70
C GLY A 254 0.26 21.06 -26.35
N ARG A 255 0.08 19.88 -25.74
CA ARG A 255 -0.86 18.84 -26.19
C ARG A 255 -1.45 18.02 -25.04
N TYR A 256 -2.76 17.79 -25.05
CA TYR A 256 -3.44 16.95 -24.04
C TYR A 256 -3.03 15.48 -24.02
N TRP A 257 -2.61 14.93 -25.17
CA TRP A 257 -2.24 13.52 -25.32
C TRP A 257 -1.35 13.36 -26.54
N GLY A 258 -0.41 12.42 -26.49
CA GLY A 258 0.45 12.09 -27.63
C GLY A 258 0.98 10.67 -27.61
N TRP A 259 0.31 9.74 -26.93
CA TRP A 259 0.57 8.31 -27.00
C TRP A 259 2.00 7.94 -26.60
N ASP A 260 2.61 8.71 -25.71
CA ASP A 260 3.90 8.31 -25.16
C ASP A 260 3.73 7.06 -24.27
N PRO A 261 4.81 6.33 -23.97
CA PRO A 261 4.72 5.10 -23.20
C PRO A 261 4.02 5.25 -21.84
N LYS A 262 4.14 6.40 -21.17
CA LYS A 262 3.53 6.63 -19.85
C LYS A 262 2.04 6.88 -19.95
N GLU A 263 1.64 7.75 -20.87
CA GLU A 263 0.24 7.98 -21.23
C GLU A 263 -0.43 6.66 -21.63
N THR A 264 0.18 5.91 -22.55
CA THR A 264 -0.37 4.66 -23.08
C THR A 264 -0.52 3.58 -22.01
N VAL A 265 0.51 3.34 -21.20
CA VAL A 265 0.44 2.31 -20.15
C VAL A 265 -0.53 2.71 -19.05
N SER A 266 -0.64 4.00 -18.71
CA SER A 266 -1.64 4.48 -17.74
C SER A 266 -3.07 4.23 -18.23
N PHE A 267 -3.33 4.43 -19.52
CA PHE A 267 -4.62 4.12 -20.13
C PHE A 267 -4.89 2.61 -20.17
N VAL A 268 -3.89 1.80 -20.54
CA VAL A 268 -4.00 0.33 -20.48
C VAL A 268 -4.33 -0.15 -19.08
N ALA A 269 -3.63 0.36 -18.05
CA ALA A 269 -3.92 0.01 -16.66
C ALA A 269 -5.36 0.40 -16.27
N TRP A 270 -5.82 1.59 -16.68
CA TRP A 270 -7.20 2.03 -16.45
C TRP A 270 -8.22 1.09 -17.12
N VAL A 271 -8.01 0.70 -18.38
CA VAL A 271 -8.87 -0.25 -19.10
C VAL A 271 -8.88 -1.63 -18.42
N VAL A 272 -7.73 -2.12 -17.96
CA VAL A 272 -7.65 -3.41 -17.25
C VAL A 272 -8.43 -3.38 -15.94
N TYR A 273 -8.33 -2.31 -15.15
CA TYR A 273 -9.14 -2.17 -13.93
C TYR A 273 -10.63 -1.97 -14.23
N ALA A 274 -10.98 -1.27 -15.31
CA ALA A 274 -12.36 -1.18 -15.78
C ALA A 274 -12.90 -2.56 -16.17
N ALA A 275 -12.12 -3.36 -16.89
CA ALA A 275 -12.45 -4.73 -17.27
C ALA A 275 -12.60 -5.63 -16.04
N TYR A 276 -11.77 -5.45 -15.00
CA TYR A 276 -11.92 -6.16 -13.73
C TYR A 276 -13.24 -5.83 -13.04
N LEU A 277 -13.59 -4.55 -12.90
CA LEU A 277 -14.84 -4.12 -12.28
C LEU A 277 -16.05 -4.59 -13.10
N HIS A 278 -15.96 -4.48 -14.42
CA HIS A 278 -16.99 -4.97 -15.35
C HIS A 278 -17.18 -6.49 -15.22
N ALA A 279 -16.09 -7.26 -15.28
CA ALA A 279 -16.12 -8.70 -15.09
C ALA A 279 -16.78 -9.07 -13.75
N ARG A 280 -16.48 -8.35 -12.66
CA ARG A 280 -17.12 -8.65 -11.37
C ARG A 280 -18.60 -8.24 -11.28
N SER A 281 -19.01 -7.28 -12.10
CA SER A 281 -20.43 -6.87 -12.22
C SER A 281 -21.24 -7.87 -13.06
N THR A 282 -20.59 -8.62 -13.95
CA THR A 282 -21.22 -9.64 -14.80
C THR A 282 -21.35 -10.97 -14.05
N ALA A 283 -22.53 -11.59 -14.12
CA ALA A 283 -22.80 -12.88 -13.49
C ALA A 283 -21.82 -13.96 -14.02
N GLY A 284 -21.19 -14.71 -13.10
CA GLY A 284 -20.31 -15.85 -13.43
C GLY A 284 -18.80 -15.58 -13.49
N TRP A 285 -18.35 -14.33 -13.33
CA TRP A 285 -16.91 -13.97 -13.36
C TRP A 285 -16.34 -13.62 -11.98
N ARG A 286 -17.07 -13.94 -10.90
CA ARG A 286 -16.70 -13.63 -9.50
C ARG A 286 -15.55 -14.47 -8.93
N ASP A 287 -14.97 -15.36 -9.72
CA ASP A 287 -13.99 -16.36 -9.28
C ASP A 287 -12.54 -15.97 -9.63
N LYS A 288 -11.65 -16.97 -9.70
CA LYS A 288 -10.20 -16.84 -9.97
C LYS A 288 -9.86 -15.96 -11.18
N LYS A 289 -10.72 -15.93 -12.21
CA LYS A 289 -10.51 -15.16 -13.46
C LYS A 289 -10.47 -13.66 -13.19
N ALA A 290 -11.40 -13.11 -12.42
CA ALA A 290 -11.39 -11.68 -12.09
C ALA A 290 -10.16 -11.32 -11.26
N ALA A 291 -9.75 -12.15 -10.31
CA ALA A 291 -8.54 -11.89 -9.53
C ALA A 291 -7.28 -11.80 -10.40
N TRP A 292 -7.15 -12.65 -11.44
CA TRP A 292 -6.07 -12.53 -12.41
C TRP A 292 -6.09 -11.20 -13.17
N ILE A 293 -7.26 -10.69 -13.57
CA ILE A 293 -7.36 -9.38 -14.22
C ILE A 293 -6.86 -8.27 -13.28
N ASN A 294 -7.21 -8.32 -11.99
CA ASN A 294 -6.71 -7.35 -11.01
C ASN A 294 -5.19 -7.43 -10.83
N VAL A 295 -4.62 -8.64 -10.83
CA VAL A 295 -3.17 -8.85 -10.77
C VAL A 295 -2.48 -8.30 -12.02
N VAL A 296 -3.05 -8.50 -13.20
CA VAL A 296 -2.54 -7.89 -14.45
C VAL A 296 -2.58 -6.36 -14.36
N GLY A 297 -3.65 -5.79 -13.82
CA GLY A 297 -3.75 -4.33 -13.57
C GLY A 297 -2.67 -3.84 -12.60
N PHE A 298 -2.40 -4.59 -11.54
CA PHE A 298 -1.33 -4.29 -10.59
C PHE A 298 0.05 -4.37 -11.24
N VAL A 299 0.32 -5.40 -12.04
CA VAL A 299 1.58 -5.54 -12.79
C VAL A 299 1.74 -4.40 -13.80
N ALA A 300 0.68 -3.99 -14.50
CA ALA A 300 0.70 -2.85 -15.41
C ALA A 300 1.04 -1.54 -14.67
N MET A 301 0.53 -1.34 -13.46
CA MET A 301 0.88 -0.19 -12.61
C MET A 301 2.36 -0.19 -12.20
N VAL A 302 2.88 -1.35 -11.78
CA VAL A 302 4.30 -1.51 -11.41
C VAL A 302 5.20 -1.30 -12.64
N PHE A 303 4.81 -1.83 -13.80
CA PHE A 303 5.50 -1.63 -15.06
C PHE A 303 5.52 -0.15 -15.46
N ASN A 304 4.40 0.56 -15.32
CA ASN A 304 4.34 2.00 -15.56
C ASN A 304 5.26 2.78 -14.60
N LEU A 305 5.30 2.38 -13.33
CA LEU A 305 6.11 3.04 -12.32
C LEU A 305 7.62 2.86 -12.57
N PHE A 306 8.08 1.66 -12.92
CA PHE A 306 9.52 1.40 -13.03
C PHE A 306 10.02 1.38 -14.46
N PHE A 307 9.40 0.59 -15.34
CA PHE A 307 9.93 0.39 -16.68
C PHE A 307 9.82 1.67 -17.50
N ILE A 308 8.66 2.32 -17.50
CA ILE A 308 8.50 3.56 -18.25
C ILE A 308 9.38 4.68 -17.68
N ASN A 309 9.42 4.86 -16.35
CA ASN A 309 10.21 5.95 -15.78
C ASN A 309 11.73 5.73 -15.86
N LEU A 310 12.23 4.48 -15.82
CA LEU A 310 13.67 4.18 -15.77
C LEU A 310 14.28 3.75 -17.11
N VAL A 311 13.49 3.13 -17.99
CA VAL A 311 14.01 2.52 -19.23
C VAL A 311 13.62 3.31 -20.48
N THR A 312 12.47 3.97 -20.48
CA THR A 312 12.06 4.78 -21.64
C THR A 312 12.58 6.21 -21.52
N VAL A 313 13.32 6.66 -22.53
CA VAL A 313 13.65 8.08 -22.71
C VAL A 313 12.40 8.77 -23.24
N GLY A 314 11.85 9.71 -22.48
CA GLY A 314 10.63 10.41 -22.85
C GLY A 314 10.42 11.66 -22.01
N LEU A 315 9.38 12.44 -22.36
CA LEU A 315 8.98 13.69 -21.69
C LEU A 315 8.72 13.52 -20.17
N HIS A 316 8.56 12.29 -19.72
CA HIS A 316 8.31 11.91 -18.33
C HIS A 316 9.51 11.28 -17.61
N SER A 317 10.70 11.31 -18.22
CA SER A 317 11.93 10.82 -17.59
C SER A 317 12.41 11.83 -16.52
N TYR A 318 11.72 11.82 -15.37
CA TYR A 318 12.08 12.58 -14.17
C TYR A 318 13.03 11.79 -13.27
N ALA A 319 13.67 10.76 -13.82
CA ALA A 319 14.41 9.79 -13.03
C ALA A 319 15.65 10.42 -12.37
N GLY A 320 16.10 11.61 -12.77
CA GLY A 320 17.28 12.26 -12.17
C GLY A 320 18.55 11.41 -12.31
N VAL A 321 18.51 10.33 -13.11
CA VAL A 321 19.64 9.46 -13.38
C VAL A 321 20.30 10.00 -14.65
N GLY A 322 21.19 10.95 -14.41
CA GLY A 322 22.13 11.52 -15.36
C GLY A 322 23.40 11.88 -14.62
#